data_AF-A0A1Y2BII6-F1
#
_entry.id   AF-A0A1Y2BII6-F1
#
_cell.length_a   1.000
_cell.length_b   1.000
_cell.length_c   1.000
_cell.angle_alpha   90.00
_cell.angle_beta   90.00
_cell.angle_gamma   90.00
#
_symmetry.space_group_name_H-M   'P 1'
#
loop_
_entity.id
_entity.type
_entity.pdbx_description
1 polymer ?
#
loop_
_entity_poly.entity_id
_entity_poly.type
_entity_poly.pdbx_seq_one_letter_code
_entity_poly.pdbx_strand_id
1 'polypeptide(L)'
;MVSQILLKPSDPNAKLTEALITSLRRREIVGSRNVALATAAVVQNIVRSVKFTTIEELIGLIKGVGRRLVDANPKELAAGNIIRRILRLIREEYSAAVQAHLSTTPSAPGTPDLGPETPGLHAPQNHYLSFMTDLAFSTPGSGPSSSLPLQRQTSLSNFVAMRHSRAQAQMERAGSALDLSAATSSLFTSPGRSDSADGRWSNTNLAGLSSRRGSDDFGKQAGRLKPVLVQAIDEVVNELETTHEDVAKGAKEHIHSSEVILTLGHSKTVEAFLKQAYRDRKFTVIVAESAPSYLGHSMASSLSASGIPVLLIPDSAVHAVMPRTTKLILGAHTVLANGGLFALAGALAAALAAKAHAKPVVVTTGQFKFAPAWNLYHEYGAADLQSPGAVLGFDGDGSVDGVEGVVPYYEYIRPELVNLFVTNEGDHSPSYIYRIIKEAYDDVDVEL
;
A
#
# COMPACT_ATOMS: atom_id res chain seq x y z
N MET A 1 11.65 27.88 1.84
CA MET A 1 10.17 27.92 1.95
C MET A 1 9.60 27.62 0.58
N VAL A 2 8.79 26.57 0.42
CA VAL A 2 8.02 26.38 -0.82
C VAL A 2 6.73 27.20 -0.70
N SER A 3 6.47 28.08 -1.66
CA SER A 3 5.21 28.82 -1.74
C SER A 3 4.05 27.85 -1.92
N GLN A 4 3.10 27.82 -0.98
CA GLN A 4 1.97 26.89 -1.02
C GLN A 4 1.11 27.14 -2.28
N ILE A 5 1.09 26.15 -3.19
CA ILE A 5 0.23 26.16 -4.38
C ILE A 5 -1.19 25.79 -3.94
N LEU A 6 -1.90 26.80 -3.42
CA LEU A 6 -3.29 26.66 -2.96
C LEU A 6 -4.26 26.77 -4.15
N LEU A 7 -5.28 25.91 -4.14
CA LEU A 7 -6.44 26.04 -5.04
C LEU A 7 -7.11 27.41 -4.80
N LYS A 8 -7.46 28.10 -5.89
CA LYS A 8 -8.13 29.42 -5.81
C LYS A 8 -9.53 29.25 -5.20
N PRO A 9 -10.03 30.16 -4.35
CA PRO A 9 -11.36 30.02 -3.73
C PRO A 9 -12.55 29.92 -4.71
N SER A 10 -12.36 30.35 -5.96
CA SER A 10 -13.33 30.21 -7.05
C SER A 10 -13.38 28.81 -7.68
N ASP A 11 -12.41 27.94 -7.39
CA ASP A 11 -12.25 26.62 -7.99
C ASP A 11 -13.28 25.62 -7.41
N PRO A 12 -14.00 24.82 -8.23
CA PRO A 12 -14.90 23.79 -7.72
C PRO A 12 -14.20 22.76 -6.83
N ASN A 13 -12.93 22.43 -7.11
CA ASN A 13 -12.14 21.50 -6.28
C ASN A 13 -11.83 22.08 -4.90
N ALA A 14 -11.67 23.40 -4.77
CA ALA A 14 -11.52 24.04 -3.47
C ALA A 14 -12.78 23.81 -2.63
N LYS A 15 -13.98 24.00 -3.21
CA LYS A 15 -15.26 23.76 -2.52
C LYS A 15 -15.43 22.29 -2.10
N LEU A 16 -15.06 21.33 -2.95
CA LEU A 16 -15.07 19.91 -2.61
C LEU A 16 -14.09 19.59 -1.47
N THR A 17 -12.92 20.24 -1.47
CA THR A 17 -11.91 20.10 -0.41
C THR A 17 -12.42 20.68 0.92
N GLU A 18 -13.00 21.88 0.94
CA GLU A 18 -13.60 22.47 2.15
C GLU A 18 -14.76 21.64 2.71
N ALA A 19 -15.59 21.06 1.82
CA ALA A 19 -16.67 20.16 2.22
C ALA A 19 -16.11 18.92 2.92
N LEU A 20 -15.12 18.23 2.34
CA LEU A 20 -14.49 17.05 2.96
C LEU A 20 -13.79 17.41 4.28
N ILE A 21 -13.07 18.53 4.35
CA ILE A 21 -12.46 19.04 5.59
C ILE A 21 -13.52 19.28 6.67
N THR A 22 -14.67 19.84 6.30
CA THR A 22 -15.78 20.12 7.23
C THR A 22 -16.38 18.81 7.75
N SER A 23 -16.68 17.86 6.86
CA SER A 23 -17.25 16.55 7.24
C SER A 23 -16.28 15.68 8.04
N LEU A 24 -14.96 15.79 7.80
CA LEU A 24 -13.93 15.14 8.64
C LEU A 24 -13.90 15.75 10.05
N ARG A 25 -13.85 17.08 10.17
CA ARG A 25 -13.84 17.78 11.47
C ARG A 25 -15.10 17.52 12.30
N ARG A 26 -16.25 17.38 11.64
CA ARG A 26 -17.54 17.09 12.27
C ARG A 26 -17.84 15.60 12.49
N ARG A 27 -16.96 14.70 12.01
CA ARG A 27 -17.18 13.25 12.02
C ARG A 27 -18.46 12.81 11.28
N GLU A 28 -18.87 13.57 10.26
CA GLU A 28 -19.98 13.22 9.36
C GLU A 28 -19.61 12.00 8.48
N ILE A 29 -18.32 11.86 8.13
CA ILE A 29 -17.76 10.68 7.45
C ILE A 29 -16.92 9.90 8.46
N VAL A 30 -17.40 8.72 8.87
CA VAL A 30 -16.73 7.83 9.83
C VAL A 30 -16.21 6.57 9.13
N GLY A 31 -15.01 6.15 9.51
CA GLY A 31 -14.43 4.85 9.17
C GLY A 31 -13.50 4.88 7.96
N SER A 32 -12.33 4.29 8.15
CA SER A 32 -11.17 4.43 7.25
C SER A 32 -11.44 4.22 5.75
N ARG A 33 -12.28 3.24 5.34
CA ARG A 33 -12.62 3.01 3.92
C ARG A 33 -13.43 4.17 3.32
N ASN A 34 -14.37 4.74 4.08
CA ASN A 34 -15.21 5.83 3.61
C ASN A 34 -14.36 7.10 3.42
N VAL A 35 -13.45 7.37 4.35
CA VAL A 35 -12.51 8.49 4.27
C VAL A 35 -11.46 8.28 3.18
N ALA A 36 -10.96 7.06 2.98
CA ALA A 36 -10.05 6.71 1.89
C ALA A 36 -10.70 6.97 0.51
N LEU A 37 -11.92 6.47 0.29
CA LEU A 37 -12.66 6.67 -0.97
C LEU A 37 -12.99 8.15 -1.20
N ALA A 38 -13.45 8.88 -0.19
CA ALA A 38 -13.73 10.32 -0.31
C ALA A 38 -12.46 11.14 -0.62
N THR A 39 -11.33 10.78 0.00
CA THR A 39 -10.02 11.40 -0.26
C THR A 39 -9.56 11.11 -1.70
N ALA A 40 -9.61 9.85 -2.13
CA ALA A 40 -9.25 9.46 -3.49
C ALA A 40 -10.11 10.18 -4.54
N ALA A 41 -11.43 10.29 -4.32
CA ALA A 41 -12.34 11.01 -5.21
C ALA A 41 -12.04 12.52 -5.30
N VAL A 42 -11.67 13.18 -4.19
CA VAL A 42 -11.25 14.60 -4.23
C VAL A 42 -9.95 14.77 -5.02
N VAL A 43 -8.93 13.94 -4.76
CA VAL A 43 -7.65 13.97 -5.49
C VAL A 43 -7.85 13.67 -6.98
N GLN A 44 -8.72 12.71 -7.31
CA GLN A 44 -9.03 12.37 -8.69
C GLN A 44 -9.72 13.53 -9.43
N ASN A 45 -10.69 14.21 -8.81
CA ASN A 45 -11.35 15.37 -9.41
C ASN A 45 -10.34 16.52 -9.66
N ILE A 46 -9.41 16.72 -8.73
CA ILE A 46 -8.27 17.65 -8.90
C ILE A 46 -7.45 17.25 -10.13
N VAL A 47 -6.93 16.01 -10.21
CA VAL A 47 -6.08 15.56 -11.32
C VAL A 47 -6.81 15.61 -12.66
N ARG A 48 -8.09 15.20 -12.72
CA ARG A 48 -8.95 15.31 -13.91
C ARG A 48 -9.07 16.76 -14.38
N SER A 49 -9.34 17.72 -13.49
CA SER A 49 -9.69 19.09 -13.87
C SER A 49 -8.51 20.09 -13.94
N VAL A 50 -7.54 20.01 -13.02
CA VAL A 50 -6.51 21.05 -12.85
C VAL A 50 -5.56 21.14 -14.05
N LYS A 51 -5.18 22.36 -14.45
CA LYS A 51 -4.15 22.59 -15.47
C LYS A 51 -2.81 22.74 -14.75
N PHE A 52 -1.88 21.83 -15.05
CA PHE A 52 -0.51 21.87 -14.58
C PHE A 52 0.45 21.86 -15.77
N THR A 53 1.59 22.51 -15.61
CA THR A 53 2.66 22.63 -16.61
C THR A 53 3.79 21.66 -16.33
N THR A 54 4.12 21.46 -15.06
CA THR A 54 5.16 20.55 -14.55
C THR A 54 4.56 19.54 -13.57
N ILE A 55 5.26 18.43 -13.30
CA ILE A 55 4.73 17.40 -12.37
C ILE A 55 4.85 17.85 -10.91
N GLU A 56 5.84 18.69 -10.62
CA GLU A 56 6.11 19.32 -9.32
C GLU A 56 4.97 20.27 -8.91
N GLU A 57 4.36 20.96 -9.86
CA GLU A 57 3.17 21.81 -9.64
C GLU A 57 1.97 20.97 -9.18
N LEU A 58 1.74 19.82 -9.80
CA LEU A 58 0.68 18.88 -9.42
C LEU A 58 0.95 18.24 -8.04
N ILE A 59 2.18 17.76 -7.81
CA ILE A 59 2.61 17.16 -6.55
C ILE A 59 2.50 18.17 -5.39
N GLY A 60 2.92 19.42 -5.60
CA GLY A 60 2.84 20.49 -4.60
C GLY A 60 1.39 20.82 -4.22
N LEU A 61 0.48 20.82 -5.19
CA LEU A 61 -0.95 21.05 -4.96
C LEU A 61 -1.60 19.87 -4.22
N ILE A 62 -1.30 18.62 -4.61
CA ILE A 62 -1.82 17.42 -3.93
C ILE A 62 -1.30 17.33 -2.49
N LYS A 63 -0.02 17.65 -2.22
CA LYS A 63 0.51 17.80 -0.85
C LYS A 63 -0.23 18.89 -0.07
N GLY A 64 -0.46 20.05 -0.69
CA GLY A 64 -1.19 21.17 -0.07
C GLY A 64 -2.62 20.81 0.33
N VAL A 65 -3.33 20.01 -0.47
CA VAL A 65 -4.65 19.46 -0.12
C VAL A 65 -4.53 18.38 0.95
N GLY A 66 -3.58 17.45 0.82
CA GLY A 66 -3.37 16.35 1.75
C GLY A 66 -3.06 16.79 3.18
N ARG A 67 -2.17 17.78 3.35
CA ARG A 67 -1.88 18.38 4.66
C ARG A 67 -3.15 18.90 5.32
N ARG A 68 -3.96 19.67 4.58
CA ARG A 68 -5.22 20.25 5.10
C ARG A 68 -6.28 19.19 5.46
N LEU A 69 -6.25 18.01 4.83
CA LEU A 69 -7.09 16.87 5.18
C LEU A 69 -6.59 16.14 6.43
N VAL A 70 -5.27 15.99 6.61
CA VAL A 70 -4.68 15.47 7.85
C VAL A 70 -4.92 16.43 9.02
N ASP A 71 -4.73 17.73 8.82
CA ASP A 71 -5.07 18.80 9.78
C ASP A 71 -6.58 18.88 10.12
N ALA A 72 -7.45 18.21 9.34
CA ALA A 72 -8.88 18.14 9.59
C ALA A 72 -9.25 17.04 10.58
N ASN A 73 -8.55 15.90 10.54
CA ASN A 73 -8.68 14.82 11.50
C ASN A 73 -7.39 13.97 11.55
N PRO A 74 -6.39 14.32 12.38
CA PRO A 74 -5.08 13.66 12.38
C PRO A 74 -5.11 12.21 12.90
N LYS A 75 -6.25 11.74 13.41
CA LYS A 75 -6.45 10.38 13.94
C LYS A 75 -6.98 9.39 12.88
N GLU A 76 -7.40 9.89 11.73
CA GLU A 76 -7.85 9.10 10.59
C GLU A 76 -6.74 9.06 9.52
N LEU A 77 -5.69 8.30 9.82
CA LEU A 77 -4.48 8.23 8.99
C LEU A 77 -4.75 7.77 7.55
N ALA A 78 -5.89 7.12 7.30
CA ALA A 78 -6.31 6.69 5.96
C ALA A 78 -6.31 7.83 4.93
N ALA A 79 -6.71 9.06 5.30
CA ALA A 79 -6.66 10.21 4.39
C ALA A 79 -5.22 10.51 3.93
N GLY A 80 -4.29 10.62 4.89
CA GLY A 80 -2.87 10.84 4.59
C GLY A 80 -2.23 9.68 3.84
N ASN A 81 -2.60 8.44 4.14
CA ASN A 81 -2.13 7.25 3.45
C ASN A 81 -2.50 7.24 1.97
N ILE A 82 -3.77 7.54 1.63
CA ILE A 82 -4.21 7.65 0.23
C ILE A 82 -3.47 8.77 -0.52
N ILE A 83 -3.26 9.93 0.12
CA ILE A 83 -2.45 11.01 -0.47
C ILE A 83 -1.04 10.53 -0.80
N ARG A 84 -0.33 9.90 0.15
CA ARG A 84 1.03 9.39 -0.06
C ARG A 84 1.10 8.35 -1.17
N ARG A 85 0.14 7.43 -1.23
CA ARG A 85 0.08 6.39 -2.27
C ARG A 85 -0.11 7.01 -3.66
N ILE A 86 -1.04 7.96 -3.80
CA ILE A 86 -1.28 8.65 -5.07
C ILE A 86 -0.06 9.50 -5.48
N LEU A 87 0.59 10.18 -4.54
CA LEU A 87 1.82 10.95 -4.82
C LEU A 87 2.95 10.06 -5.36
N ARG A 88 3.19 8.90 -4.74
CA ARG A 88 4.17 7.91 -5.23
C ARG A 88 3.82 7.39 -6.62
N LEU A 89 2.58 6.93 -6.80
CA LEU A 89 2.07 6.43 -8.09
C LEU A 89 2.23 7.47 -9.21
N ILE A 90 1.99 8.76 -8.92
CA ILE A 90 2.23 9.85 -9.88
C ILE A 90 3.72 9.98 -10.24
N ARG A 91 4.65 9.78 -9.30
CA ARG A 91 6.09 9.78 -9.59
C ARG A 91 6.54 8.55 -10.37
N GLU A 92 6.01 7.37 -10.05
CA GLU A 92 6.34 6.12 -10.74
C GLU A 92 5.90 6.16 -12.21
N GLU A 93 4.65 6.55 -12.49
CA GLU A 93 4.13 6.74 -13.85
C GLU A 93 4.88 7.84 -14.63
N TYR A 94 5.18 8.98 -13.98
CA TYR A 94 6.00 10.02 -14.60
C TYR A 94 7.41 9.51 -14.96
N SER A 95 8.05 8.77 -14.06
CA SER A 95 9.41 8.23 -14.27
C SER A 95 9.42 7.18 -15.39
N ALA A 96 8.42 6.31 -15.45
CA ALA A 96 8.26 5.34 -16.53
C ALA A 96 8.06 6.03 -17.89
N ALA A 97 7.24 7.09 -17.94
CA ALA A 97 7.02 7.86 -19.17
C ALA A 97 8.27 8.61 -19.65
N VAL A 98 9.06 9.18 -18.72
CA VAL A 98 10.38 9.79 -19.02
C VAL A 98 11.33 8.75 -19.61
N GLN A 99 11.45 7.57 -19.00
CA GLN A 99 12.32 6.49 -19.50
C GLN A 99 11.90 6.03 -20.89
N ALA A 100 10.59 5.88 -21.14
CA ALA A 100 10.06 5.54 -22.46
C ALA A 100 10.43 6.58 -23.53
N HIS A 101 10.38 7.88 -23.22
CA HIS A 101 10.78 8.95 -24.15
C HIS A 101 12.29 9.01 -24.41
N LEU A 102 13.10 8.76 -23.38
CA LEU A 102 14.56 8.64 -23.53
C LEU A 102 14.92 7.43 -24.42
N SER A 103 14.24 6.30 -24.26
CA SER A 103 14.48 5.09 -25.06
C SER A 103 13.96 5.14 -26.50
N THR A 104 13.03 6.05 -26.81
CA THR A 104 12.47 6.24 -28.17
C THR A 104 13.14 7.38 -28.94
N THR A 105 14.07 8.11 -28.32
CA THR A 105 14.94 9.06 -29.03
C THR A 105 15.93 8.27 -29.90
N PRO A 106 15.94 8.44 -31.23
CA PRO A 106 16.74 7.59 -32.10
C PRO A 106 18.24 7.83 -31.89
N SER A 107 18.97 6.77 -31.55
CA SER A 107 20.42 6.72 -31.76
C SER A 107 20.70 7.07 -33.23
N ALA A 108 21.68 7.94 -33.46
CA ALA A 108 21.99 8.43 -34.80
C ALA A 108 22.25 7.27 -35.78
N PRO A 109 21.82 7.37 -37.05
CA PRO A 109 22.12 6.35 -38.04
C PRO A 109 23.64 6.20 -38.14
N GLY A 110 24.14 4.97 -37.96
CA GLY A 110 25.56 4.68 -38.11
C GLY A 110 26.02 5.09 -39.49
N THR A 111 27.07 5.93 -39.55
CA THR A 111 27.70 6.31 -40.82
C THR A 111 28.17 5.05 -41.53
N PRO A 112 27.79 4.81 -42.80
CA PRO A 112 28.33 3.68 -43.55
C PRO A 112 29.84 3.85 -43.67
N ASP A 113 30.58 2.84 -43.19
CA ASP A 113 32.04 2.86 -43.18
C ASP A 113 32.55 2.62 -44.61
N LEU A 114 32.84 3.72 -45.31
CA LEU A 114 33.40 3.71 -46.67
C LEU A 114 34.90 3.45 -46.64
N GLY A 115 35.28 2.26 -46.16
CA GLY A 115 36.61 1.71 -46.37
C GLY A 115 36.86 1.47 -47.87
N PRO A 116 38.06 1.74 -48.40
CA PRO A 116 38.36 1.55 -49.82
C PRO A 116 38.48 0.06 -50.16
N GLU A 117 37.67 -0.44 -51.09
CA GLU A 117 37.78 -1.81 -51.58
C GLU A 117 39.04 -2.04 -52.41
N THR A 118 39.82 -3.06 -52.05
CA THR A 118 40.93 -3.60 -52.87
C THR A 118 40.72 -5.11 -53.09
N PRO A 119 40.43 -5.58 -54.31
CA PRO A 119 40.12 -6.99 -54.55
C PRO A 119 41.39 -7.87 -54.61
N GLY A 120 41.38 -8.99 -53.87
CA GLY A 120 42.45 -9.99 -53.86
C GLY A 120 41.92 -11.39 -53.48
N LEU A 121 42.54 -12.45 -54.02
CA LEU A 121 42.05 -13.84 -53.91
C LEU A 121 42.84 -14.67 -52.87
N HIS A 122 42.15 -15.71 -52.35
CA HIS A 122 42.72 -16.90 -51.66
C HIS A 122 43.37 -16.64 -50.28
N ALA A 123 43.45 -17.60 -49.34
CA ALA A 123 42.89 -18.95 -49.17
C ALA A 123 42.79 -19.26 -47.64
N PRO A 124 42.14 -20.35 -47.17
CA PRO A 124 41.60 -20.41 -45.81
C PRO A 124 42.41 -21.25 -44.78
N GLN A 125 41.89 -21.24 -43.53
CA GLN A 125 41.87 -22.32 -42.51
C GLN A 125 42.81 -22.30 -41.26
N ASN A 126 42.12 -22.55 -40.13
CA ASN A 126 42.50 -23.36 -38.94
C ASN A 126 43.26 -22.75 -37.74
N HIS A 127 43.14 -23.51 -36.63
CA HIS A 127 43.87 -23.47 -35.35
C HIS A 127 43.31 -22.52 -34.25
N TYR A 128 42.97 -22.96 -33.03
CA TYR A 128 42.91 -24.31 -32.41
C TYR A 128 41.90 -24.37 -31.23
N LEU A 129 41.32 -25.56 -30.99
CA LEU A 129 41.08 -26.30 -29.70
C LEU A 129 41.26 -25.56 -28.34
N SER A 130 40.54 -25.84 -27.23
CA SER A 130 39.55 -26.91 -26.88
C SER A 130 38.76 -26.55 -25.57
N PHE A 131 38.01 -27.54 -25.04
CA PHE A 131 37.41 -27.67 -23.69
C PHE A 131 36.03 -27.00 -23.48
N MET A 132 35.01 -27.62 -22.85
CA MET A 132 34.94 -28.88 -22.07
C MET A 132 33.77 -29.83 -22.48
N THR A 133 33.81 -31.02 -21.88
CA THR A 133 32.80 -32.09 -21.66
C THR A 133 31.30 -31.67 -21.54
N ASP A 134 30.30 -32.53 -21.78
CA ASP A 134 30.34 -34.02 -21.82
C ASP A 134 29.25 -34.72 -22.68
N LEU A 135 29.44 -36.04 -22.82
CA LEU A 135 28.56 -37.13 -23.29
C LEU A 135 27.09 -37.05 -22.79
N ALA A 136 26.01 -37.54 -23.43
CA ALA A 136 25.73 -38.21 -24.73
C ALA A 136 24.17 -38.13 -24.96
N PHE A 137 23.40 -38.87 -25.79
CA PHE A 137 23.57 -40.08 -26.62
C PHE A 137 22.58 -40.11 -27.84
N SER A 138 21.95 -41.24 -28.19
CA SER A 138 21.34 -41.51 -29.51
C SER A 138 19.80 -41.40 -29.65
N THR A 139 19.37 -40.67 -30.69
CA THR A 139 18.42 -41.02 -31.79
C THR A 139 17.87 -42.46 -31.94
N PRO A 140 16.84 -42.73 -32.79
CA PRO A 140 15.79 -41.85 -33.39
C PRO A 140 14.35 -42.44 -33.36
N GLY A 141 13.35 -41.69 -33.84
CA GLY A 141 11.98 -42.20 -34.09
C GLY A 141 11.19 -41.38 -35.12
N SER A 142 10.65 -42.03 -36.15
CA SER A 142 9.99 -41.43 -37.33
C SER A 142 8.48 -41.18 -37.16
N GLY A 143 7.93 -40.12 -37.78
CA GLY A 143 6.49 -39.98 -38.03
C GLY A 143 6.03 -38.57 -38.45
N PRO A 144 5.41 -38.39 -39.64
CA PRO A 144 4.90 -37.09 -40.08
C PRO A 144 3.38 -36.93 -39.81
N SER A 145 2.94 -35.73 -39.45
CA SER A 145 1.54 -35.33 -39.55
C SER A 145 1.38 -33.82 -39.80
N SER A 146 0.28 -33.44 -40.44
CA SER A 146 -0.03 -32.07 -40.84
C SER A 146 -0.66 -31.26 -39.70
N SER A 147 -0.46 -29.94 -39.72
CA SER A 147 -1.27 -29.01 -38.93
C SER A 147 -1.61 -27.75 -39.74
N LEU A 148 -2.85 -27.28 -39.57
CA LEU A 148 -3.35 -26.04 -40.13
C LEU A 148 -2.93 -24.86 -39.23
N PRO A 149 -2.80 -23.63 -39.76
CA PRO A 149 -2.42 -22.46 -38.96
C PRO A 149 -3.56 -22.07 -37.99
N LEU A 150 -3.43 -22.46 -36.72
CA LEU A 150 -4.39 -22.08 -35.68
C LEU A 150 -4.13 -20.64 -35.21
N GLN A 151 -5.05 -19.73 -35.54
CA GLN A 151 -4.94 -18.30 -35.21
C GLN A 151 -5.11 -18.05 -33.70
N ARG A 152 -4.01 -18.06 -32.96
CA ARG A 152 -3.99 -17.82 -31.50
C ARG A 152 -4.31 -16.36 -31.18
N GLN A 153 -5.53 -16.09 -30.72
CA GLN A 153 -5.84 -14.85 -29.98
C GLN A 153 -4.99 -14.79 -28.70
N THR A 154 -4.34 -13.65 -28.47
CA THR A 154 -3.51 -13.41 -27.27
C THR A 154 -4.35 -12.80 -26.15
N SER A 155 -4.87 -13.64 -25.25
CA SER A 155 -5.45 -13.16 -23.99
C SER A 155 -4.36 -12.59 -23.08
N LEU A 156 -4.67 -11.51 -22.37
CA LEU A 156 -3.74 -10.75 -21.52
C LEU A 156 -3.22 -11.54 -20.31
N SER A 157 -3.89 -12.63 -19.91
CA SER A 157 -3.52 -13.46 -18.76
C SER A 157 -2.09 -14.03 -18.81
N ASN A 158 -1.49 -14.17 -19.99
CA ASN A 158 -0.12 -14.65 -20.15
C ASN A 158 0.97 -13.63 -19.74
N PHE A 159 0.65 -12.33 -19.62
CA PHE A 159 1.64 -11.32 -19.24
C PHE A 159 1.92 -11.27 -17.73
N VAL A 160 0.92 -11.55 -16.89
CA VAL A 160 1.08 -11.50 -15.42
C VAL A 160 2.01 -12.62 -14.92
N ALA A 161 1.82 -13.84 -15.42
CA ALA A 161 2.68 -14.99 -15.07
C ALA A 161 4.16 -14.76 -15.41
N MET A 162 4.46 -13.93 -16.42
CA MET A 162 5.83 -13.66 -16.85
C MET A 162 6.56 -12.60 -16.00
N ARG A 163 5.86 -11.87 -15.12
CA ARG A 163 6.49 -10.94 -14.16
C ARG A 163 7.15 -11.70 -12.98
N HIS A 164 6.45 -12.67 -12.39
CA HIS A 164 6.97 -13.40 -11.22
C HIS A 164 8.19 -14.28 -11.53
N SER A 165 8.17 -15.03 -12.63
CA SER A 165 9.29 -15.92 -12.99
C SER A 165 10.59 -15.16 -13.24
N ARG A 166 10.51 -13.94 -13.81
CA ARG A 166 11.68 -13.09 -14.06
C ARG A 166 12.26 -12.48 -12.79
N ALA A 167 11.42 -12.18 -11.79
CA ALA A 167 11.85 -11.70 -10.48
C ALA A 167 12.63 -12.77 -9.70
N GLN A 168 12.14 -14.01 -9.65
CA GLN A 168 12.83 -15.12 -8.98
C GLN A 168 14.19 -15.41 -9.63
N ALA A 169 14.26 -15.47 -10.96
CA ALA A 169 15.50 -15.71 -11.71
C ALA A 169 16.56 -14.60 -11.54
N GLN A 170 16.18 -13.37 -11.16
CA GLN A 170 17.13 -12.33 -10.77
C GLN A 170 17.56 -12.39 -9.30
N MET A 171 16.72 -12.90 -8.40
CA MET A 171 17.06 -12.99 -6.96
C MET A 171 18.00 -14.15 -6.61
N GLU A 172 17.89 -15.32 -7.26
CA GLU A 172 18.81 -16.44 -6.97
C GLU A 172 20.28 -16.08 -7.28
N ARG A 173 20.52 -15.17 -8.24
CA ARG A 173 21.86 -14.69 -8.59
C ARG A 173 22.38 -13.57 -7.68
N ALA A 174 21.55 -13.01 -6.80
CA ALA A 174 21.95 -12.08 -5.75
C ALA A 174 22.34 -12.77 -4.43
N GLY A 175 22.25 -14.11 -4.37
CA GLY A 175 22.51 -14.94 -3.19
C GLY A 175 23.99 -15.10 -2.79
N SER A 176 24.93 -14.29 -3.32
CA SER A 176 26.34 -14.31 -2.90
C SER A 176 27.05 -12.98 -3.18
N ALA A 177 28.00 -12.64 -2.30
CA ALA A 177 28.93 -11.51 -2.39
C ALA A 177 28.32 -10.08 -2.44
N LEU A 178 28.27 -9.48 -1.24
CA LEU A 178 28.17 -8.04 -0.94
C LEU A 178 28.74 -7.09 -2.02
N ASP A 179 27.88 -6.27 -2.65
CA ASP A 179 28.35 -5.08 -3.40
C ASP A 179 28.36 -3.84 -2.48
N LEU A 180 29.50 -3.65 -1.81
CA LEU A 180 29.73 -2.53 -0.89
C LEU A 180 30.01 -1.18 -1.60
N SER A 181 30.09 -1.16 -2.94
CA SER A 181 30.56 -0.01 -3.71
C SER A 181 29.51 1.11 -3.83
N ALA A 182 28.25 0.75 -4.04
CA ALA A 182 27.19 1.72 -4.26
C ALA A 182 26.95 2.62 -3.02
N ALA A 183 26.82 2.00 -1.84
CA ALA A 183 26.52 2.73 -0.59
C ALA A 183 27.68 3.60 -0.09
N THR A 184 28.93 3.28 -0.44
CA THR A 184 30.10 4.07 -0.05
C THR A 184 30.28 5.33 -0.91
N SER A 185 29.83 5.34 -2.16
CA SER A 185 29.90 6.53 -3.04
C SER A 185 29.20 7.77 -2.45
N SER A 186 28.06 7.56 -1.77
CA SER A 186 27.28 8.61 -1.11
C SER A 186 28.01 9.25 0.08
N LEU A 187 28.92 8.53 0.74
CA LEU A 187 29.63 8.99 1.95
C LEU A 187 30.87 9.85 1.63
N PHE A 188 31.42 9.73 0.41
CA PHE A 188 32.62 10.48 -0.01
C PHE A 188 32.33 11.69 -0.91
N THR A 189 31.05 11.98 -1.18
CA THR A 189 30.64 13.14 -1.99
C THR A 189 30.79 14.43 -1.17
N SER A 190 31.90 15.15 -1.39
CA SER A 190 32.22 16.39 -0.64
C SER A 190 31.31 17.57 -1.05
N PRO A 191 30.84 18.40 -0.10
CA PRO A 191 30.01 19.56 -0.40
C PRO A 191 30.81 20.64 -1.16
N GLY A 192 30.18 21.26 -2.15
CA GLY A 192 30.84 22.24 -3.03
C GLY A 192 31.27 23.51 -2.30
N ARG A 193 32.55 23.85 -2.40
CA ARG A 193 33.12 25.11 -1.91
C ARG A 193 33.12 26.15 -3.04
N SER A 194 32.53 27.31 -2.79
CA SER A 194 32.60 28.47 -3.70
C SER A 194 33.96 29.15 -3.60
N ASP A 195 34.65 29.34 -4.72
CA ASP A 195 35.36 30.60 -5.00
C ASP A 195 35.66 30.79 -6.50
N SER A 196 36.37 31.88 -6.84
CA SER A 196 36.26 32.58 -8.13
C SER A 196 37.44 32.43 -9.11
N ALA A 197 37.16 32.71 -10.38
CA ALA A 197 38.07 33.12 -11.47
C ALA A 197 38.89 32.07 -12.27
N ASP A 198 39.26 32.51 -13.49
CA ASP A 198 40.36 32.09 -14.38
C ASP A 198 40.43 30.66 -14.96
N GLY A 199 39.36 30.31 -15.67
CA GLY A 199 39.42 30.04 -17.12
C GLY A 199 40.55 29.20 -17.75
N ARG A 200 40.24 27.94 -18.07
CA ARG A 200 40.62 27.31 -19.35
C ARG A 200 39.59 26.23 -19.74
N TRP A 201 39.12 26.25 -20.99
CA TRP A 201 38.11 25.29 -21.46
C TRP A 201 38.75 24.04 -22.08
N SER A 202 38.28 22.86 -21.69
CA SER A 202 38.56 21.57 -22.36
C SER A 202 37.30 20.67 -22.29
N ASN A 203 36.84 20.19 -23.45
CA ASN A 203 35.53 19.53 -23.58
C ASN A 203 35.52 18.05 -23.15
N THR A 204 34.97 17.75 -21.97
CA THR A 204 34.63 16.37 -21.55
C THR A 204 33.35 16.30 -20.69
N ASN A 205 32.21 16.85 -21.16
CA ASN A 205 30.93 16.71 -20.44
C ASN A 205 29.64 16.71 -21.32
N LEU A 206 29.77 16.42 -22.61
CA LEU A 206 28.65 16.58 -23.57
C LEU A 206 27.49 15.58 -23.37
N ALA A 207 27.73 14.42 -22.75
CA ALA A 207 26.73 13.37 -22.55
C ALA A 207 25.73 13.64 -21.40
N GLY A 208 26.11 14.40 -20.36
CA GLY A 208 25.21 14.73 -19.26
C GLY A 208 24.22 15.85 -19.59
N LEU A 209 24.61 16.74 -20.51
CA LEU A 209 23.82 17.90 -20.93
C LEU A 209 22.66 17.54 -21.87
N SER A 210 22.82 16.53 -22.73
CA SER A 210 21.74 16.03 -23.60
C SER A 210 20.63 15.36 -22.81
N SER A 211 20.98 14.52 -21.83
CA SER A 211 20.01 13.86 -20.94
C SER A 211 19.14 14.87 -20.17
N ARG A 212 19.76 15.88 -19.54
CA ARG A 212 19.03 16.96 -18.84
C ARG A 212 18.13 17.77 -19.77
N ARG A 213 18.62 18.13 -20.97
CA ARG A 213 17.80 18.89 -21.93
C ARG A 213 16.57 18.12 -22.40
N GLY A 214 16.70 16.80 -22.57
CA GLY A 214 15.58 15.90 -22.85
C GLY A 214 14.54 15.84 -21.72
N SER A 215 14.97 15.76 -20.45
CA SER A 215 14.05 15.80 -19.31
C SER A 215 13.34 17.16 -19.19
N ASP A 216 14.04 18.27 -19.42
CA ASP A 216 13.49 19.62 -19.30
C ASP A 216 12.42 19.92 -20.37
N ASP A 217 12.58 19.38 -21.59
CA ASP A 217 11.59 19.51 -22.67
C ASP A 217 10.42 18.52 -22.55
N PHE A 218 10.62 17.35 -21.91
CA PHE A 218 9.52 16.46 -21.52
C PHE A 218 8.73 17.00 -20.33
N GLY A 219 9.38 17.63 -19.35
CA GLY A 219 8.73 18.22 -18.17
C GLY A 219 7.65 19.24 -18.54
N LYS A 220 7.89 20.04 -19.59
CA LYS A 220 6.92 20.99 -20.19
C LYS A 220 5.71 20.31 -20.85
N GLN A 221 5.73 19.00 -20.99
CA GLN A 221 4.66 18.18 -21.59
C GLN A 221 3.97 17.28 -20.56
N ALA A 222 4.26 17.39 -19.25
CA ALA A 222 3.70 16.54 -18.20
C ALA A 222 2.16 16.45 -18.25
N GLY A 223 1.47 17.52 -18.66
CA GLY A 223 0.01 17.53 -18.86
C GLY A 223 -0.52 16.49 -19.85
N ARG A 224 0.32 15.96 -20.77
CA ARG A 224 -0.03 14.85 -21.68
C ARG A 224 -0.25 13.52 -20.94
N LEU A 225 0.35 13.34 -19.77
CA LEU A 225 0.24 12.13 -18.95
C LEU A 225 -1.05 12.09 -18.12
N LYS A 226 -1.82 13.18 -18.07
CA LYS A 226 -3.07 13.26 -17.30
C LYS A 226 -4.00 12.04 -17.49
N PRO A 227 -4.26 11.51 -18.71
CA PRO A 227 -5.14 10.35 -18.85
C PRO A 227 -4.60 9.10 -18.13
N VAL A 228 -3.28 8.88 -18.16
CA VAL A 228 -2.60 7.77 -17.46
C VAL A 228 -2.69 7.96 -15.95
N LEU A 229 -2.37 9.17 -15.45
CA LEU A 229 -2.47 9.48 -14.02
C LEU A 229 -3.92 9.37 -13.50
N VAL A 230 -4.91 9.72 -14.31
CA VAL A 230 -6.33 9.55 -13.96
C VAL A 230 -6.71 8.06 -13.92
N GLN A 231 -6.29 7.26 -14.92
CA GLN A 231 -6.54 5.81 -14.93
C GLN A 231 -5.90 5.13 -13.71
N ALA A 232 -4.64 5.43 -13.40
CA ALA A 232 -3.95 4.84 -12.26
C ALA A 232 -4.59 5.24 -10.91
N ILE A 233 -5.24 6.41 -10.82
CA ILE A 233 -6.06 6.78 -9.64
C ILE A 233 -7.44 6.08 -9.67
N ASP A 234 -8.07 5.88 -10.84
CA ASP A 234 -9.27 5.04 -10.96
C ASP A 234 -8.97 3.59 -10.48
N GLU A 235 -7.81 3.03 -10.80
CA GLU A 235 -7.36 1.71 -10.33
C GLU A 235 -7.23 1.65 -8.79
N VAL A 236 -6.65 2.68 -8.14
CA VAL A 236 -6.61 2.80 -6.67
C VAL A 236 -8.03 2.93 -6.06
N VAL A 237 -8.96 3.64 -6.71
CA VAL A 237 -10.35 3.72 -6.23
C VAL A 237 -11.03 2.36 -6.29
N ASN A 238 -10.90 1.63 -7.41
CA ASN A 238 -11.48 0.30 -7.57
C ASN A 238 -10.96 -0.70 -6.52
N GLU A 239 -9.65 -0.69 -6.23
CA GLU A 239 -9.06 -1.54 -5.18
C GLU A 239 -9.63 -1.22 -3.78
N LEU A 240 -9.78 0.08 -3.43
CA LEU A 240 -10.40 0.49 -2.17
C LEU A 240 -11.87 0.05 -2.08
N GLU A 241 -12.55 -0.09 -3.22
CA GLU A 241 -13.88 -0.66 -3.25
C GLU A 241 -13.88 -2.17 -2.99
N THR A 242 -13.03 -2.95 -3.69
CA THR A 242 -13.01 -4.42 -3.59
C THR A 242 -12.27 -4.98 -2.36
N THR A 243 -11.40 -4.19 -1.71
CA THR A 243 -10.47 -4.60 -0.63
C THR A 243 -11.06 -5.61 0.38
N HIS A 244 -12.31 -5.44 0.83
CA HIS A 244 -12.92 -6.35 1.80
C HIS A 244 -13.20 -7.75 1.24
N GLU A 245 -13.55 -7.84 -0.05
CA GLU A 245 -13.75 -9.10 -0.75
C GLU A 245 -12.41 -9.77 -1.08
N ASP A 246 -11.39 -8.97 -1.41
CA ASP A 246 -10.03 -9.46 -1.64
C ASP A 246 -9.43 -10.10 -0.38
N VAL A 247 -9.47 -9.40 0.76
CA VAL A 247 -9.08 -9.96 2.07
C VAL A 247 -9.89 -11.22 2.41
N ALA A 248 -11.19 -11.26 2.06
CA ALA A 248 -12.04 -12.41 2.35
C ALA A 248 -11.68 -13.67 1.54
N LYS A 249 -11.05 -13.56 0.35
CA LYS A 249 -10.66 -14.72 -0.48
C LYS A 249 -9.74 -15.68 0.27
N GLY A 250 -8.80 -15.17 1.06
CA GLY A 250 -7.87 -15.98 1.87
C GLY A 250 -8.49 -16.69 3.09
N ALA A 251 -9.75 -16.39 3.45
CA ALA A 251 -10.34 -16.85 4.71
C ALA A 251 -10.45 -18.38 4.84
N LYS A 252 -10.49 -19.11 3.72
CA LYS A 252 -10.50 -20.58 3.65
C LYS A 252 -9.23 -21.22 4.22
N GLU A 253 -8.09 -20.54 4.07
CA GLU A 253 -6.78 -21.06 4.49
C GLU A 253 -6.59 -20.86 6.00
N HIS A 254 -7.15 -19.78 6.53
CA HIS A 254 -7.02 -19.37 7.93
C HIS A 254 -8.03 -19.96 8.92
N ILE A 255 -9.20 -20.44 8.46
CA ILE A 255 -10.27 -20.93 9.35
C ILE A 255 -10.61 -22.39 9.04
N HIS A 256 -10.58 -23.26 10.04
CA HIS A 256 -10.84 -24.70 9.94
C HIS A 256 -12.24 -25.08 10.47
N SER A 257 -12.72 -26.27 10.11
CA SER A 257 -13.99 -26.79 10.64
C SER A 257 -13.87 -27.09 12.13
N SER A 258 -14.97 -26.92 12.87
CA SER A 258 -15.08 -27.07 14.33
C SER A 258 -14.21 -26.12 15.17
N GLU A 259 -13.69 -25.05 14.57
CA GLU A 259 -13.03 -23.98 15.32
C GLU A 259 -14.01 -23.10 16.13
N VAL A 260 -13.46 -22.38 17.11
CA VAL A 260 -14.17 -21.41 17.95
C VAL A 260 -13.41 -20.09 17.87
N ILE A 261 -13.85 -19.23 16.96
CA ILE A 261 -13.21 -17.94 16.67
C ILE A 261 -13.68 -16.90 17.66
N LEU A 262 -12.79 -16.15 18.30
CA LEU A 262 -13.16 -14.94 19.03
C LEU A 262 -12.96 -13.69 18.14
N THR A 263 -13.87 -12.73 18.23
CA THR A 263 -13.77 -11.39 17.62
C THR A 263 -14.45 -10.36 18.53
N LEU A 264 -14.21 -9.06 18.26
CA LEU A 264 -14.66 -7.96 19.09
C LEU A 264 -15.20 -6.79 18.23
N GLY A 265 -16.32 -6.21 18.65
CA GLY A 265 -16.94 -5.05 18.00
C GLY A 265 -17.52 -5.36 16.62
N HIS A 266 -17.49 -4.38 15.71
CA HIS A 266 -17.90 -4.57 14.31
C HIS A 266 -16.80 -4.14 13.33
N SER A 267 -16.30 -5.08 12.55
CA SER A 267 -15.41 -4.82 11.42
C SER A 267 -15.98 -5.46 10.16
N LYS A 268 -16.29 -4.64 9.15
CA LYS A 268 -16.78 -5.11 7.85
C LYS A 268 -15.79 -6.05 7.14
N THR A 269 -14.48 -5.87 7.38
CA THR A 269 -13.44 -6.77 6.86
C THR A 269 -13.50 -8.14 7.54
N VAL A 270 -13.62 -8.18 8.87
CA VAL A 270 -13.75 -9.45 9.62
C VAL A 270 -15.08 -10.14 9.31
N GLU A 271 -16.17 -9.38 9.18
CA GLU A 271 -17.49 -9.89 8.80
C GLU A 271 -17.46 -10.58 7.43
N ALA A 272 -16.90 -9.93 6.40
CA ALA A 272 -16.75 -10.51 5.07
C ALA A 272 -15.87 -11.77 5.09
N PHE A 273 -14.76 -11.73 5.83
CA PHE A 273 -13.83 -12.85 6.02
C PHE A 273 -14.51 -14.08 6.64
N LEU A 274 -15.23 -13.89 7.76
CA LEU A 274 -15.99 -14.96 8.43
C LEU A 274 -17.10 -15.51 7.54
N LYS A 275 -17.87 -14.65 6.86
CA LYS A 275 -18.93 -15.08 5.94
C LYS A 275 -18.41 -15.86 4.74
N GLN A 276 -17.25 -15.50 4.19
CA GLN A 276 -16.61 -16.22 3.10
C GLN A 276 -16.09 -17.60 3.57
N ALA A 277 -15.39 -17.67 4.71
CA ALA A 277 -14.96 -18.96 5.27
C ALA A 277 -16.13 -19.90 5.58
N TYR A 278 -17.27 -19.36 6.06
CA TYR A 278 -18.42 -20.19 6.43
C TYR A 278 -19.15 -20.84 5.25
N ARG A 279 -18.87 -20.41 4.00
CA ARG A 279 -19.35 -21.08 2.79
C ARG A 279 -18.70 -22.48 2.66
N ASP A 280 -17.40 -22.58 2.95
CA ASP A 280 -16.61 -23.81 2.82
C ASP A 280 -16.60 -24.68 4.09
N ARG A 281 -16.55 -24.07 5.28
CA ARG A 281 -16.24 -24.76 6.54
C ARG A 281 -17.19 -24.31 7.66
N LYS A 282 -17.50 -25.21 8.60
CA LYS A 282 -18.45 -24.94 9.70
C LYS A 282 -17.73 -24.81 11.02
N PHE A 283 -17.88 -23.65 11.67
CA PHE A 283 -17.20 -23.23 12.90
C PHE A 283 -18.14 -22.32 13.72
N THR A 284 -17.79 -22.03 14.96
CA THR A 284 -18.54 -21.12 15.85
C THR A 284 -17.79 -19.79 16.01
N VAL A 285 -18.52 -18.69 16.16
CA VAL A 285 -17.93 -17.36 16.45
C VAL A 285 -18.42 -16.87 17.81
N ILE A 286 -17.49 -16.45 18.66
CA ILE A 286 -17.76 -15.67 19.86
C ILE A 286 -17.52 -14.20 19.51
N VAL A 287 -18.48 -13.33 19.81
CA VAL A 287 -18.40 -11.88 19.57
C VAL A 287 -18.45 -11.17 20.92
N ALA A 288 -17.41 -10.39 21.24
CA ALA A 288 -17.42 -9.46 22.35
C ALA A 288 -18.11 -8.15 21.93
N GLU A 289 -19.02 -7.63 22.76
CA GLU A 289 -19.96 -6.57 22.37
C GLU A 289 -19.34 -5.18 22.17
N SER A 290 -18.19 -4.90 22.78
CA SER A 290 -17.52 -3.58 22.79
C SER A 290 -18.36 -2.48 23.43
N ALA A 291 -18.79 -2.70 24.67
CA ALA A 291 -19.36 -1.64 25.50
C ALA A 291 -18.34 -0.48 25.66
N PRO A 292 -18.75 0.80 25.65
CA PRO A 292 -20.14 1.30 25.59
C PRO A 292 -20.70 1.47 24.17
N SER A 293 -19.96 1.07 23.13
CA SER A 293 -20.40 1.24 21.73
C SER A 293 -21.39 0.18 21.24
N TYR A 294 -21.39 -1.01 21.87
CA TYR A 294 -22.24 -2.17 21.58
C TYR A 294 -22.23 -2.65 20.11
N LEU A 295 -21.21 -2.27 19.34
CA LEU A 295 -21.08 -2.59 17.91
C LEU A 295 -21.11 -4.11 17.63
N GLY A 296 -20.64 -4.93 18.57
CA GLY A 296 -20.66 -6.39 18.46
C GLY A 296 -22.07 -6.99 18.31
N HIS A 297 -23.12 -6.31 18.78
CA HIS A 297 -24.51 -6.74 18.56
C HIS A 297 -24.85 -6.75 17.06
N SER A 298 -24.48 -5.70 16.33
CA SER A 298 -24.70 -5.60 14.87
C SER A 298 -23.92 -6.69 14.13
N MET A 299 -22.68 -6.94 14.53
CA MET A 299 -21.85 -8.01 13.95
C MET A 299 -22.47 -9.39 14.22
N ALA A 300 -22.94 -9.65 15.45
CA ALA A 300 -23.57 -10.91 15.82
C ALA A 300 -24.85 -11.17 15.02
N SER A 301 -25.75 -10.17 14.88
CA SER A 301 -26.94 -10.28 14.04
C SER A 301 -26.59 -10.54 12.57
N SER A 302 -25.60 -9.84 12.02
CA SER A 302 -25.22 -9.98 10.60
C SER A 302 -24.57 -11.33 10.28
N LEU A 303 -23.79 -11.90 11.21
CA LEU A 303 -23.23 -13.25 11.10
C LEU A 303 -24.32 -14.33 11.29
N SER A 304 -25.20 -14.17 12.28
CA SER A 304 -26.32 -15.10 12.54
C SER A 304 -27.30 -15.16 11.35
N ALA A 305 -27.61 -14.02 10.71
CA ALA A 305 -28.39 -13.96 9.48
C ALA A 305 -27.73 -14.69 8.29
N SER A 306 -26.42 -14.99 8.36
CA SER A 306 -25.69 -15.81 7.40
C SER A 306 -25.60 -17.29 7.79
N GLY A 307 -26.36 -17.71 8.81
CA GLY A 307 -26.42 -19.08 9.32
C GLY A 307 -25.22 -19.50 10.18
N ILE A 308 -24.39 -18.54 10.62
CA ILE A 308 -23.21 -18.80 11.48
C ILE A 308 -23.67 -18.96 12.94
N PRO A 309 -23.23 -20.00 13.67
CA PRO A 309 -23.42 -20.09 15.12
C PRO A 309 -22.64 -18.97 15.81
N VAL A 310 -23.35 -18.04 16.45
CA VAL A 310 -22.76 -16.91 17.17
C VAL A 310 -23.09 -16.98 18.66
N LEU A 311 -22.09 -16.74 19.50
CA LEU A 311 -22.22 -16.52 20.94
C LEU A 311 -21.82 -15.07 21.24
N LEU A 312 -22.77 -14.23 21.65
CA LEU A 312 -22.50 -12.86 22.09
C LEU A 312 -22.08 -12.87 23.57
N ILE A 313 -21.04 -12.12 23.93
CA ILE A 313 -20.55 -11.98 25.30
C ILE A 313 -20.26 -10.52 25.68
N PRO A 314 -20.34 -10.16 26.97
CA PRO A 314 -19.79 -8.91 27.47
C PRO A 314 -18.25 -8.96 27.44
N ASP A 315 -17.60 -7.81 27.27
CA ASP A 315 -16.14 -7.72 27.13
C ASP A 315 -15.39 -8.25 28.38
N SER A 316 -16.01 -8.18 29.56
CA SER A 316 -15.50 -8.76 30.82
C SER A 316 -15.38 -10.30 30.78
N ALA A 317 -16.18 -10.99 29.96
CA ALA A 317 -16.15 -12.45 29.83
C ALA A 317 -15.06 -12.95 28.86
N VAL A 318 -14.38 -12.06 28.13
CA VAL A 318 -13.36 -12.41 27.12
C VAL A 318 -12.28 -13.34 27.68
N HIS A 319 -11.77 -13.07 28.88
CA HIS A 319 -10.74 -13.92 29.49
C HIS A 319 -11.29 -15.29 29.94
N ALA A 320 -12.57 -15.35 30.34
CA ALA A 320 -13.22 -16.59 30.81
C ALA A 320 -13.53 -17.55 29.65
N VAL A 321 -13.87 -17.03 28.46
CA VAL A 321 -14.08 -17.86 27.26
C VAL A 321 -12.77 -18.26 26.56
N MET A 322 -11.69 -17.47 26.73
CA MET A 322 -10.43 -17.62 26.01
C MET A 322 -9.87 -19.05 25.96
N PRO A 323 -9.89 -19.87 27.05
CA PRO A 323 -9.44 -21.26 27.00
C PRO A 323 -10.10 -22.11 25.91
N ARG A 324 -11.38 -21.84 25.61
CA ARG A 324 -12.21 -22.57 24.63
C ARG A 324 -12.08 -22.04 23.20
N THR A 325 -11.55 -20.83 23.01
CA THR A 325 -11.28 -20.28 21.68
C THR A 325 -10.13 -21.02 21.00
N THR A 326 -10.12 -21.09 19.67
CA THR A 326 -8.93 -21.56 18.92
C THR A 326 -8.01 -20.39 18.58
N LYS A 327 -8.57 -19.25 18.17
CA LYS A 327 -7.83 -18.03 17.79
C LYS A 327 -8.68 -16.77 17.88
N LEU A 328 -8.02 -15.63 18.02
CA LEU A 328 -8.61 -14.29 18.03
C LEU A 328 -8.44 -13.65 16.65
N ILE A 329 -9.53 -13.16 16.05
CA ILE A 329 -9.51 -12.37 14.82
C ILE A 329 -9.97 -10.95 15.14
N LEU A 330 -9.16 -9.95 14.78
CA LEU A 330 -9.43 -8.52 14.99
C LEU A 330 -9.40 -7.75 13.67
N GLY A 331 -10.10 -6.60 13.63
CA GLY A 331 -9.93 -5.59 12.59
C GLY A 331 -9.06 -4.44 13.08
N ALA A 332 -8.24 -3.86 12.20
CA ALA A 332 -7.47 -2.64 12.50
C ALA A 332 -8.23 -1.36 12.11
N HIS A 333 -8.01 -0.28 12.86
CA HIS A 333 -8.27 1.09 12.42
C HIS A 333 -7.11 1.62 11.58
N THR A 334 -5.88 1.51 12.08
CA THR A 334 -4.64 1.79 11.34
C THR A 334 -3.49 0.93 11.87
N VAL A 335 -2.52 0.60 11.02
CA VAL A 335 -1.30 -0.15 11.37
C VAL A 335 -0.10 0.77 11.18
N LEU A 336 0.84 0.77 12.12
CA LEU A 336 2.01 1.65 12.12
C LEU A 336 3.25 0.95 11.53
N ALA A 337 4.29 1.72 11.20
CA ALA A 337 5.51 1.17 10.59
C ALA A 337 6.34 0.26 11.54
N ASN A 338 6.10 0.31 12.85
CA ASN A 338 6.63 -0.67 13.80
C ASN A 338 5.84 -1.99 13.89
N GLY A 339 4.79 -2.16 13.09
CA GLY A 339 3.93 -3.36 13.08
C GLY A 339 2.88 -3.42 14.19
N GLY A 340 2.83 -2.44 15.09
CA GLY A 340 1.69 -2.27 16.01
C GLY A 340 0.49 -1.64 15.31
N LEU A 341 -0.68 -1.67 15.94
CA LEU A 341 -1.92 -1.14 15.36
C LEU A 341 -2.77 -0.40 16.39
N PHE A 342 -3.67 0.45 15.91
CA PHE A 342 -4.86 0.85 16.66
C PHE A 342 -6.05 -0.01 16.24
N ALA A 343 -6.82 -0.48 17.22
CA ALA A 343 -8.08 -1.20 17.05
C ALA A 343 -9.14 -0.61 17.99
N LEU A 344 -10.39 -1.07 17.92
CA LEU A 344 -11.45 -0.63 18.85
C LEU A 344 -11.08 -0.93 20.31
N ALA A 345 -11.56 -0.10 21.24
CA ALA A 345 -11.36 -0.33 22.67
C ALA A 345 -11.88 -1.71 23.13
N GLY A 346 -11.14 -2.34 24.05
CA GLY A 346 -11.30 -3.74 24.45
C GLY A 346 -10.42 -4.71 23.65
N ALA A 347 -9.97 -4.33 22.44
CA ALA A 347 -9.13 -5.21 21.61
C ALA A 347 -7.74 -5.45 22.21
N LEU A 348 -7.18 -4.51 23.00
CA LEU A 348 -5.93 -4.75 23.72
C LEU A 348 -6.12 -5.79 24.83
N ALA A 349 -7.21 -5.69 25.60
CA ALA A 349 -7.56 -6.68 26.62
C ALA A 349 -7.77 -8.08 26.01
N ALA A 350 -8.44 -8.17 24.86
CA ALA A 350 -8.61 -9.41 24.12
C ALA A 350 -7.27 -10.00 23.64
N ALA A 351 -6.37 -9.17 23.07
CA ALA A 351 -5.05 -9.61 22.62
C ALA A 351 -4.13 -10.06 23.77
N LEU A 352 -4.17 -9.36 24.92
CA LEU A 352 -3.46 -9.77 26.13
C LEU A 352 -3.99 -11.10 26.70
N ALA A 353 -5.31 -11.29 26.73
CA ALA A 353 -5.91 -12.55 27.12
C ALA A 353 -5.56 -13.69 26.14
N ALA A 354 -5.59 -13.45 24.83
CA ALA A 354 -5.17 -14.43 23.82
C ALA A 354 -3.72 -14.86 24.03
N LYS A 355 -2.79 -13.90 24.25
CA LYS A 355 -1.38 -14.19 24.54
C LYS A 355 -1.20 -14.98 25.85
N ALA A 356 -1.97 -14.68 26.91
CA ALA A 356 -1.93 -15.42 28.16
C ALA A 356 -2.38 -16.88 28.02
N HIS A 357 -3.31 -17.16 27.10
CA HIS A 357 -3.82 -18.51 26.79
C HIS A 357 -3.15 -19.15 25.56
N ALA A 358 -2.01 -18.61 25.10
CA ALA A 358 -1.25 -19.04 23.92
C ALA A 358 -2.09 -19.19 22.63
N LYS A 359 -3.14 -18.37 22.47
CA LYS A 359 -4.00 -18.32 21.28
C LYS A 359 -3.42 -17.33 20.26
N PRO A 360 -3.33 -17.69 18.97
CA PRO A 360 -2.81 -16.77 17.96
C PRO A 360 -3.80 -15.63 17.69
N VAL A 361 -3.25 -14.43 17.49
CA VAL A 361 -3.98 -13.20 17.16
C VAL A 361 -3.75 -12.85 15.69
N VAL A 362 -4.82 -12.85 14.92
CA VAL A 362 -4.84 -12.58 13.48
C VAL A 362 -5.58 -11.25 13.23
N VAL A 363 -4.97 -10.34 12.48
CA VAL A 363 -5.56 -9.04 12.14
C VAL A 363 -5.94 -9.03 10.66
N THR A 364 -7.22 -8.88 10.34
CA THR A 364 -7.68 -8.71 8.95
C THR A 364 -7.84 -7.22 8.62
N THR A 365 -7.14 -6.74 7.60
CA THR A 365 -7.19 -5.32 7.21
C THR A 365 -6.68 -5.11 5.78
N GLY A 366 -7.23 -4.11 5.09
CA GLY A 366 -6.64 -3.60 3.85
C GLY A 366 -5.33 -2.85 4.10
N GLN A 367 -4.41 -2.91 3.14
CA GLN A 367 -3.11 -2.22 3.21
C GLN A 367 -3.24 -0.70 3.25
N PHE A 368 -4.32 -0.11 2.72
CA PHE A 368 -4.56 1.34 2.78
C PHE A 368 -4.61 1.93 4.21
N LYS A 369 -4.76 1.06 5.22
CA LYS A 369 -4.70 1.43 6.65
C LYS A 369 -3.27 1.47 7.22
N PHE A 370 -2.26 1.03 6.48
CA PHE A 370 -0.86 1.02 6.91
C PHE A 370 -0.29 2.43 6.78
N ALA A 371 0.18 3.03 7.87
CA ALA A 371 0.71 4.38 7.92
C ALA A 371 2.24 4.36 8.15
N PRO A 372 3.01 5.26 7.50
CA PRO A 372 4.46 5.33 7.69
C PRO A 372 4.89 5.92 9.05
N ALA A 373 3.94 6.38 9.88
CA ALA A 373 4.22 6.80 11.24
C ALA A 373 4.77 5.61 12.05
N TRP A 374 5.92 5.79 12.70
CA TRP A 374 6.63 4.71 13.38
C TRP A 374 5.90 4.19 14.61
N ASN A 375 5.59 5.08 15.55
CA ASN A 375 4.91 4.76 16.80
C ASN A 375 4.16 6.00 17.32
N LEU A 376 2.86 5.86 17.57
CA LEU A 376 2.01 6.92 18.16
C LEU A 376 1.51 6.56 19.56
N TYR A 377 2.00 5.46 20.16
CA TYR A 377 1.55 4.97 21.48
C TYR A 377 1.66 5.99 22.61
N HIS A 378 2.66 6.88 22.56
CA HIS A 378 2.89 7.91 23.58
C HIS A 378 2.00 9.15 23.40
N GLU A 379 1.31 9.28 22.26
CA GLU A 379 0.36 10.35 22.02
C GLU A 379 -0.99 9.99 22.62
N TYR A 380 -1.28 10.47 23.83
CA TYR A 380 -2.58 10.27 24.51
C TYR A 380 -3.78 10.64 23.63
N GLY A 381 -3.61 11.62 22.71
CA GLY A 381 -4.62 12.00 21.74
C GLY A 381 -4.98 10.92 20.70
N ALA A 382 -4.09 9.97 20.40
CA ALA A 382 -4.26 8.95 19.36
C ALA A 382 -5.30 7.87 19.72
N ALA A 383 -5.56 7.64 21.01
CA ALA A 383 -6.60 6.72 21.50
C ALA A 383 -8.05 7.21 21.22
N ASP A 384 -8.20 8.49 20.86
CA ASP A 384 -9.45 9.20 20.57
C ASP A 384 -10.58 9.08 21.61
N LEU A 385 -10.81 10.14 22.38
CA LEU A 385 -11.87 10.17 23.38
C LEU A 385 -13.24 10.52 22.76
N GLN A 386 -14.28 9.79 23.14
CA GLN A 386 -15.69 10.05 22.79
C GLN A 386 -16.43 10.82 23.88
N SER A 387 -17.70 11.13 23.64
CA SER A 387 -18.59 11.74 24.63
C SER A 387 -18.80 10.81 25.85
N PRO A 388 -18.62 11.31 27.10
CA PRO A 388 -18.83 10.52 28.31
C PRO A 388 -20.27 10.02 28.51
N GLY A 389 -21.27 10.62 27.84
CA GLY A 389 -22.68 10.25 28.01
C GLY A 389 -23.04 8.82 27.56
N ALA A 390 -22.17 8.15 26.81
CA ALA A 390 -22.28 6.72 26.53
C ALA A 390 -22.01 5.81 27.75
N VAL A 391 -21.43 6.36 28.82
CA VAL A 391 -21.12 5.67 30.09
C VAL A 391 -21.86 6.30 31.27
N LEU A 392 -21.94 7.63 31.33
CA LEU A 392 -22.60 8.37 32.42
C LEU A 392 -24.12 8.58 32.19
N GLY A 393 -24.62 8.28 30.99
CA GLY A 393 -25.97 8.67 30.56
C GLY A 393 -26.04 10.12 30.09
N PHE A 394 -27.22 10.51 29.59
CA PHE A 394 -27.53 11.89 29.18
C PHE A 394 -28.66 12.52 30.00
N ASP A 395 -29.37 11.72 30.81
CA ASP A 395 -30.43 12.20 31.69
C ASP A 395 -29.84 12.93 32.91
N GLY A 396 -30.56 13.95 33.39
CA GLY A 396 -30.01 15.06 34.18
C GLY A 396 -29.55 14.74 35.61
N ASP A 397 -29.61 13.48 36.03
CA ASP A 397 -29.13 12.95 37.31
C ASP A 397 -27.81 12.17 37.20
N GLY A 398 -27.39 11.77 35.99
CA GLY A 398 -26.14 11.04 35.72
C GLY A 398 -24.85 11.86 35.88
N SER A 399 -24.94 13.17 36.02
CA SER A 399 -23.79 14.05 36.30
C SER A 399 -23.40 14.01 37.78
N VAL A 400 -22.94 12.83 38.24
CA VAL A 400 -22.49 12.61 39.62
C VAL A 400 -21.31 13.54 39.93
N ASP A 401 -21.48 14.44 40.91
CA ASP A 401 -20.46 15.42 41.27
C ASP A 401 -19.15 14.73 41.68
N GLY A 402 -18.03 15.18 41.13
CA GLY A 402 -16.71 14.57 41.28
C GLY A 402 -16.41 13.34 40.40
N VAL A 403 -17.29 12.93 39.46
CA VAL A 403 -17.03 11.80 38.54
C VAL A 403 -16.69 12.29 37.13
N GLU A 404 -15.44 12.06 36.69
CA GLU A 404 -15.02 12.26 35.30
C GLU A 404 -15.16 10.96 34.49
N GLY A 405 -16.04 10.97 33.49
CA GLY A 405 -16.18 9.85 32.55
C GLY A 405 -15.20 9.98 31.38
N VAL A 406 -14.36 8.96 31.15
CA VAL A 406 -13.39 8.93 30.04
C VAL A 406 -13.68 7.73 29.15
N VAL A 407 -13.87 7.95 27.85
CA VAL A 407 -14.27 6.92 26.88
C VAL A 407 -13.28 6.88 25.69
N PRO A 408 -12.18 6.12 25.78
CA PRO A 408 -11.32 5.86 24.63
C PRO A 408 -12.07 5.05 23.56
N TYR A 409 -11.92 5.43 22.29
CA TYR A 409 -12.52 4.70 21.16
C TYR A 409 -11.56 3.67 20.56
N TYR A 410 -10.26 4.00 20.57
CA TYR A 410 -9.20 3.17 20.05
C TYR A 410 -8.17 2.82 21.12
N GLU A 411 -7.66 1.59 21.06
CA GLU A 411 -6.51 1.15 21.86
C GLU A 411 -5.34 0.76 20.95
N TYR A 412 -4.12 1.01 21.42
CA TYR A 412 -2.90 0.58 20.76
C TYR A 412 -2.53 -0.86 21.15
N ILE A 413 -2.45 -1.73 20.15
CA ILE A 413 -1.96 -3.10 20.27
C ILE A 413 -0.51 -3.14 19.79
N ARG A 414 0.40 -3.52 20.70
CA ARG A 414 1.84 -3.68 20.41
C ARG A 414 2.09 -4.83 19.41
N PRO A 415 3.12 -4.74 18.56
CA PRO A 415 3.42 -5.76 17.54
C PRO A 415 3.64 -7.17 18.14
N GLU A 416 4.18 -7.28 19.35
CA GLU A 416 4.43 -8.59 19.99
C GLU A 416 3.16 -9.25 20.56
N LEU A 417 1.98 -8.66 20.35
CA LEU A 417 0.67 -9.26 20.61
C LEU A 417 -0.01 -9.78 19.33
N VAL A 418 0.56 -9.53 18.14
CA VAL A 418 0.03 -9.95 16.84
C VAL A 418 0.87 -11.08 16.28
N ASN A 419 0.23 -12.09 15.69
CA ASN A 419 0.93 -13.19 15.02
C ASN A 419 0.91 -13.03 13.49
N LEU A 420 -0.18 -12.52 12.93
CA LEU A 420 -0.36 -12.42 11.48
C LEU A 420 -1.25 -11.23 11.09
N PHE A 421 -0.87 -10.51 10.04
CA PHE A 421 -1.74 -9.62 9.29
C PHE A 421 -2.19 -10.30 8.00
N VAL A 422 -3.50 -10.33 7.76
CA VAL A 422 -4.13 -10.87 6.54
C VAL A 422 -4.68 -9.70 5.72
N THR A 423 -4.16 -9.53 4.51
CA THR A 423 -4.41 -8.35 3.67
C THR A 423 -4.89 -8.69 2.27
N ASN A 424 -5.20 -7.65 1.47
CA ASN A 424 -5.65 -7.79 0.08
C ASN A 424 -4.59 -8.35 -0.88
N GLU A 425 -3.29 -8.27 -0.54
CA GLU A 425 -2.20 -8.89 -1.31
C GLU A 425 -1.69 -10.21 -0.69
N GLY A 426 -2.21 -10.60 0.47
CA GLY A 426 -1.83 -11.82 1.18
C GLY A 426 -1.41 -11.60 2.63
N ASP A 427 -0.66 -12.56 3.16
CA ASP A 427 -0.34 -12.71 4.57
C ASP A 427 1.04 -12.17 4.93
N HIS A 428 1.13 -11.46 6.07
CA HIS A 428 2.34 -10.76 6.47
C HIS A 428 2.61 -10.88 7.98
N SER A 429 3.87 -11.15 8.33
CA SER A 429 4.37 -11.01 9.71
C SER A 429 4.39 -9.53 10.13
N PRO A 430 4.14 -9.18 11.40
CA PRO A 430 4.39 -7.83 11.94
C PRO A 430 5.79 -7.30 11.61
N SER A 431 6.80 -8.18 11.55
CA SER A 431 8.18 -7.81 11.19
C SER A 431 8.40 -7.45 9.72
N TYR A 432 7.42 -7.68 8.83
CA TYR A 432 7.50 -7.37 7.39
C TYR A 432 6.78 -6.07 7.03
N ILE A 433 5.97 -5.51 7.95
CA ILE A 433 5.12 -4.33 7.72
C ILE A 433 5.92 -3.09 7.27
N TYR A 434 7.13 -2.89 7.83
CA TYR A 434 8.02 -1.80 7.42
C TYR A 434 8.36 -1.85 5.92
N ARG A 435 8.50 -3.06 5.34
CA ARG A 435 8.88 -3.24 3.94
C ARG A 435 7.71 -2.92 3.01
N ILE A 436 6.50 -3.38 3.34
CA ILE A 436 5.28 -3.03 2.60
C ILE A 436 5.09 -1.51 2.57
N ILE A 437 5.35 -0.83 3.70
CA ILE A 437 5.28 0.63 3.81
C ILE A 437 6.35 1.32 2.93
N LYS A 438 7.56 0.76 2.81
CA LYS A 438 8.61 1.20 1.87
C LYS A 438 8.32 0.86 0.40
N GLU A 439 7.47 -0.13 0.14
CA GLU A 439 7.02 -0.52 -1.20
C GLU A 439 5.76 0.28 -1.63
N ALA A 440 4.97 0.80 -0.69
CA ALA A 440 3.73 1.54 -0.94
C ALA A 440 3.86 3.08 -0.88
N TYR A 441 4.89 3.63 -0.22
CA TYR A 441 5.06 5.09 -0.02
C TYR A 441 6.50 5.55 -0.31
N ASP A 442 6.65 6.86 -0.56
CA ASP A 442 7.97 7.50 -0.72
C ASP A 442 8.41 8.18 0.57
N ASP A 443 9.72 8.10 0.87
CA ASP A 443 10.30 8.72 2.07
C ASP A 443 10.16 10.24 2.12
N VAL A 444 10.00 10.90 0.96
CA VAL A 444 9.75 12.34 0.85
C VAL A 444 8.32 12.76 1.20
N ASP A 445 7.42 11.81 1.50
CA ASP A 445 6.01 12.03 1.81
C ASP A 445 5.58 11.47 3.18
N VAL A 446 6.51 10.98 4.00
CA VAL A 446 6.22 10.55 5.38
C VAL A 446 5.55 11.70 6.15
N GLU A 447 6.10 12.90 6.01
CA GLU A 447 5.45 14.17 6.34
C GLU A 447 4.86 14.80 5.06
N LEU A 448 3.61 15.30 5.13
CA LEU A 448 2.86 15.89 4.02
C LEU A 448 2.87 17.41 4.07
#